data_AF-A0A059LBX5-F1
#
_entry.id   AF-A0A059LBX5-F1
#
_cell.length_a   1.000
_cell.length_b   1.000
_cell.length_c   1.000
_cell.angle_alpha   90.00
_cell.angle_beta   90.00
_cell.angle_gamma   90.00
#
_symmetry.space_group_name_H-M   'P 1'
#
loop_
_entity.id
_entity.type
_entity.pdbx_description
1 polymer ?
#
loop_
_entity_poly.entity_id
_entity_poly.type
_entity_poly.pdbx_seq_one_letter_code
_entity_poly.pdbx_strand_id
1 'polypeptide(L)'
;AAKLRTAEVPFPFESREAYERSLRQPLGRDFNTEAAFRALTRPAVLKDAGAIIAPMQFSRGLAKEAREGNAAAKGRARAPVVVVVQGRGKRSKKA
;
A
#
# COMPACT_ATOMS: atom_id res chain seq x y z
N ALA A 1 -33.43 1.43 18.39
CA ALA A 1 -32.83 2.13 17.24
C ALA A 1 -31.60 2.99 17.62
N ALA A 2 -31.66 3.80 18.69
CA ALA A 2 -30.55 4.70 19.06
C ALA A 2 -29.20 3.99 19.31
N LYS A 3 -29.20 2.76 19.83
CA LYS A 3 -27.98 1.96 20.09
C LYS A 3 -27.14 1.62 18.85
N LEU A 4 -27.74 1.68 17.65
CA LEU A 4 -27.08 1.33 16.39
C LEU A 4 -26.53 2.55 15.63
N ARG A 5 -26.63 3.74 16.22
CA ARG A 5 -26.11 4.99 15.65
C ARG A 5 -24.98 5.52 16.51
N THR A 6 -24.04 6.21 15.88
CA THR A 6 -22.96 6.90 16.59
C THR A 6 -23.53 8.09 17.38
N ALA A 7 -23.07 8.29 18.61
CA ALA A 7 -23.49 9.42 19.43
C ALA A 7 -22.96 10.76 18.87
N GLU A 8 -21.72 10.75 18.38
CA GLU A 8 -21.02 11.91 17.82
C GLU A 8 -20.31 11.54 16.51
N VAL A 9 -19.85 12.55 15.77
CA VAL A 9 -19.11 12.34 14.51
C VAL A 9 -17.69 11.88 14.82
N PRO A 10 -17.22 10.76 14.23
CA PRO A 10 -15.87 10.27 14.51
C PRO A 10 -14.81 11.09 13.77
N PHE A 11 -13.63 11.22 14.38
CA PHE A 11 -12.42 11.70 13.69
C PHE A 11 -12.12 10.78 12.49
N PRO A 12 -11.79 11.29 11.28
CA PRO A 12 -11.37 12.65 10.90
C PRO A 12 -12.47 13.53 10.27
N PHE A 13 -13.74 13.22 10.46
CA PHE A 13 -14.82 13.98 9.82
C PHE A 13 -15.22 15.22 10.62
N GLU A 14 -15.39 16.35 9.94
CA GLU A 14 -15.82 17.62 10.56
C GLU A 14 -17.34 17.75 10.66
N SER A 15 -18.08 17.12 9.74
CA SER A 15 -19.54 17.21 9.68
C SER A 15 -20.20 15.83 9.65
N ARG A 16 -21.41 15.76 10.20
CA ARG A 16 -22.21 14.53 10.20
C ARG A 16 -22.58 14.09 8.79
N GLU A 17 -22.87 15.04 7.91
CA GLU A 17 -23.16 14.77 6.50
C GLU A 17 -21.98 14.13 5.77
N ALA A 18 -20.75 14.57 6.06
CA ALA A 18 -19.54 13.96 5.48
C ALA A 18 -19.36 12.51 5.95
N TYR A 19 -19.59 12.25 7.24
CA TYR A 19 -19.56 10.89 7.80
C TYR A 19 -20.62 9.98 7.16
N GLU A 20 -21.88 10.41 7.11
CA GLU A 20 -22.97 9.62 6.53
C GLU A 20 -22.78 9.40 5.02
N ARG A 21 -22.26 10.39 4.29
CA ARG A 21 -21.91 10.25 2.87
C ARG A 21 -20.81 9.20 2.66
N SER A 22 -19.84 9.13 3.56
CA SER A 22 -18.75 8.15 3.46
C SER A 22 -19.22 6.69 3.60
N LEU A 23 -20.30 6.46 4.35
CA LEU A 23 -20.87 5.12 4.60
C LEU A 23 -21.95 4.70 3.59
N ARG A 24 -22.29 5.56 2.63
CA ARG A 24 -23.44 5.35 1.74
C ARG A 24 -23.32 4.11 0.84
N GLN A 25 -22.11 3.70 0.49
CA GLN A 25 -21.89 2.56 -0.40
C GLN A 25 -21.61 1.28 0.40
N PRO A 26 -22.37 0.19 0.17
CA PRO A 26 -22.10 -1.10 0.80
C PRO A 26 -20.82 -1.72 0.23
N LEU A 27 -20.03 -2.38 1.08
CA LEU A 27 -18.79 -3.06 0.68
C LEU A 27 -18.97 -4.55 0.35
N GLY A 28 -20.18 -5.10 0.51
CA GLY A 28 -20.45 -6.53 0.34
C GLY A 28 -20.28 -7.01 -1.10
N ARG A 29 -19.99 -8.31 -1.26
CA ARG A 29 -19.87 -8.99 -2.56
C ARG A 29 -21.20 -9.03 -3.33
N ASP A 30 -22.32 -9.04 -2.62
CA ASP A 30 -23.65 -9.11 -3.24
C ASP A 30 -24.08 -7.78 -3.88
N PHE A 31 -23.47 -6.66 -3.46
CA PHE A 31 -23.84 -5.31 -3.90
C PHE A 31 -22.85 -4.70 -4.90
N ASN A 32 -21.68 -5.30 -5.09
CA ASN A 32 -20.65 -4.81 -6.01
C ASN A 32 -20.19 -5.92 -6.94
N THR A 33 -19.63 -5.54 -8.10
CA THR A 33 -18.95 -6.52 -8.95
C THR A 33 -17.71 -7.08 -8.26
N GLU A 34 -17.29 -8.28 -8.67
CA GLU A 34 -16.16 -8.98 -8.05
C GLU A 34 -14.85 -8.19 -8.11
N ALA A 35 -14.60 -7.51 -9.24
CA ALA A 35 -13.45 -6.62 -9.40
C ALA A 35 -13.50 -5.42 -8.45
N ALA A 36 -14.65 -4.77 -8.31
CA ALA A 36 -14.82 -3.63 -7.41
C ALA A 36 -14.69 -4.05 -5.94
N PHE A 37 -15.28 -5.18 -5.55
CA PHE A 37 -15.15 -5.74 -4.20
C PHE A 37 -13.69 -5.98 -3.81
N ARG A 38 -12.92 -6.61 -4.71
CA ARG A 38 -11.48 -6.85 -4.51
C ARG A 38 -10.69 -5.57 -4.39
N ALA A 39 -11.04 -4.53 -5.16
CA ALA A 39 -10.37 -3.24 -5.10
C ALA A 39 -10.68 -2.49 -3.79
N LEU A 40 -11.95 -2.46 -3.35
CA LEU A 40 -12.40 -1.76 -2.15
C LEU A 40 -11.92 -2.40 -0.84
N THR A 41 -11.78 -3.72 -0.81
CA THR A 41 -11.34 -4.47 0.40
C THR A 41 -9.82 -4.63 0.48
N ARG A 42 -9.07 -4.21 -0.55
CA ARG A 42 -7.61 -4.33 -0.57
C ARG A 42 -6.98 -3.39 0.46
N PRO A 43 -6.14 -3.88 1.39
CA PRO A 43 -5.48 -3.02 2.37
C PRO A 43 -4.43 -2.14 1.71
N ALA A 44 -4.19 -0.96 2.29
CA ALA A 44 -3.20 0.01 1.78
C ALA A 44 -1.76 -0.54 1.80
N VAL A 45 -1.42 -1.34 2.82
CA VAL A 45 -0.08 -1.92 2.99
C VAL A 45 -0.13 -3.43 2.78
N LEU A 46 0.54 -3.90 1.73
CA LEU A 46 0.72 -5.31 1.43
C LEU A 46 2.17 -5.70 1.70
N LYS A 47 2.33 -6.84 2.37
CA LYS A 47 3.61 -7.48 2.67
C LYS A 47 3.48 -8.96 2.35
N ASP A 48 4.52 -9.50 1.74
CA ASP A 48 4.59 -10.93 1.46
C ASP A 48 4.98 -11.69 2.73
N ALA A 49 4.35 -12.84 2.95
CA ALA A 49 4.67 -13.68 4.10
C ALA A 49 6.10 -14.21 3.99
N GLY A 50 6.87 -14.14 5.09
CA GLY A 50 8.24 -14.65 5.15
C GLY A 50 9.30 -13.74 4.51
N ALA A 51 8.93 -12.57 3.97
CA ALA A 51 9.89 -11.62 3.41
C ALA A 51 10.44 -10.66 4.48
N ILE A 52 11.76 -10.46 4.49
CA ILE A 52 12.41 -9.45 5.33
C ILE A 52 12.24 -8.08 4.67
N ILE A 53 11.67 -7.12 5.41
CA ILE A 53 11.50 -5.74 4.95
C ILE A 53 12.76 -4.95 5.28
N ALA A 54 13.60 -4.70 4.28
CA ALA A 54 14.75 -3.82 4.43
C ALA A 54 14.30 -2.34 4.55
N PRO A 55 15.00 -1.49 5.33
CA PRO A 55 14.73 -0.07 5.38
C PRO A 55 14.82 0.59 4.01
N MET A 56 13.97 1.60 3.77
CA MET A 56 14.00 2.36 2.52
C MET A 56 15.31 3.14 2.41
N GLN A 57 16.00 2.99 1.27
CA GLN A 57 17.20 3.77 0.95
C GLN A 57 16.83 4.83 -0.09
N PHE A 58 16.80 6.10 0.31
CA PHE A 58 16.48 7.21 -0.60
C PHE A 58 17.71 7.60 -1.41
N SER A 59 17.98 6.90 -2.52
CA SER A 59 18.92 7.41 -3.52
C SER A 59 18.21 8.39 -4.46
N ARG A 60 18.91 9.42 -4.93
CA ARG A 60 18.35 10.43 -5.87
C ARG A 60 17.78 9.80 -7.15
N GLY A 61 18.29 8.63 -7.55
CA GLY A 61 17.76 7.84 -8.68
C GLY A 61 16.43 7.15 -8.35
N LEU A 62 16.30 6.58 -7.15
CA LEU A 62 15.08 5.89 -6.71
C LEU A 62 13.87 6.82 -6.62
N ALA A 63 14.09 8.08 -6.21
CA ALA A 63 13.04 9.10 -6.15
C ALA A 63 12.46 9.46 -7.55
N LYS A 64 13.26 9.29 -8.61
CA LYS A 64 12.81 9.48 -10.00
C LYS A 64 12.00 8.26 -10.46
N GLU A 65 12.48 7.06 -10.17
CA GLU A 65 11.80 5.79 -10.49
C GLU A 65 10.46 5.62 -9.75
N ALA A 66 10.35 6.07 -8.50
CA ALA A 66 9.09 6.02 -7.74
C ALA A 66 8.01 6.96 -8.32
N ARG A 67 8.41 8.08 -8.92
CA ARG A 67 7.48 8.98 -9.64
C ARG A 67 7.04 8.40 -10.97
N GLU A 68 7.94 7.72 -11.68
CA GLU A 68 7.66 7.10 -12.98
C GLU A 68 6.91 5.75 -12.85
N GLY A 69 7.06 5.05 -11.73
CA GLY A 69 6.51 3.71 -11.46
C GLY A 69 4.97 3.62 -11.39
N ASN A 70 4.27 4.74 -11.22
CA ASN A 70 2.80 4.76 -11.30
C ASN A 70 2.27 4.67 -12.75
N ALA A 71 3.11 4.85 -13.77
CA ALA A 71 2.73 4.71 -15.18
C ALA A 71 2.98 3.30 -15.76
N ALA A 72 3.86 2.50 -15.15
CA ALA A 72 4.38 1.24 -15.71
C ALA A 72 3.88 -0.03 -14.99
N ALA A 73 2.83 0.05 -14.17
CA ALA A 73 2.32 -1.06 -13.34
C ALA A 73 1.49 -2.13 -14.10
N LYS A 74 1.65 -2.26 -15.43
CA LYS A 74 1.14 -3.40 -16.20
C LYS A 74 2.32 -4.32 -16.56
N GLY A 75 2.55 -5.33 -15.72
CA GLY A 75 3.29 -6.53 -16.13
C GLY A 75 4.78 -6.58 -15.81
N ARG A 76 5.20 -6.35 -14.56
CA ARG A 76 6.55 -6.75 -14.11
C ARG A 76 6.47 -7.69 -12.92
N ALA A 77 7.14 -8.84 -13.05
CA ALA A 77 7.39 -9.78 -11.97
C ALA A 77 8.04 -9.03 -10.79
N ARG A 78 7.63 -9.39 -9.56
CA ARG A 78 8.08 -8.75 -8.33
C ARG A 78 9.61 -8.75 -8.28
N ALA A 79 10.22 -7.57 -8.27
CA ALA A 79 11.67 -7.44 -8.18
C ALA A 79 12.16 -8.04 -6.86
N PRO A 80 13.23 -8.84 -6.84
CA PRO A 80 13.78 -9.36 -5.60
C PRO A 80 14.38 -8.20 -4.81
N VAL A 81 13.99 -8.10 -3.53
CA VAL A 81 14.59 -7.16 -2.57
C VAL A 81 16.05 -7.58 -2.39
N VAL A 82 16.98 -6.81 -2.96
CA VAL A 82 18.42 -7.06 -2.87
C VAL A 82 18.88 -6.71 -1.45
N VAL A 83 19.19 -7.73 -0.65
CA VAL A 83 19.84 -7.57 0.65
C VAL A 83 21.33 -7.29 0.41
N VAL A 84 21.76 -6.04 0.52
CA VAL A 84 23.19 -5.69 0.56
C VAL A 84 23.69 -5.88 1.98
N VAL A 85 24.21 -7.07 2.29
CA VAL A 85 25.05 -7.29 3.47
C VAL A 85 26.40 -6.62 3.21
N GLN A 86 26.71 -5.54 3.92
CA GLN A 86 28.05 -4.95 3.93
C GLN A 86 29.01 -5.88 4.70
N GLY A 87 29.70 -6.73 3.95
CA GLY A 87 30.84 -7.53 4.40
C GLY A 87 32.11 -7.10 3.65
N ARG A 88 32.92 -6.29 4.31
CA ARG A 88 34.28 -5.87 3.94
C ARG A 88 35.16 -7.08 3.60
N GLY A 89 35.68 -7.19 2.37
CA GLY A 89 36.57 -8.29 1.99
C GLY A 89 37.28 -8.16 0.64
N LYS A 90 38.44 -7.51 0.64
CA LYS A 90 39.59 -7.61 -0.28
C LYS A 90 39.36 -7.54 -1.80
N ARG A 91 39.76 -6.38 -2.38
CA ARG A 91 40.19 -6.25 -3.77
C ARG A 91 41.50 -7.03 -3.96
N SER A 92 41.51 -8.04 -4.84
CA SER A 92 42.74 -8.49 -5.50
C SER A 92 42.81 -7.86 -6.90
N LYS A 93 43.93 -7.18 -7.18
CA LYS A 93 44.33 -6.74 -8.52
C LYS A 93 44.55 -8.00 -9.38
N LYS A 94 43.97 -8.05 -10.58
CA LYS A 94 44.42 -8.95 -11.64
C LYS A 94 45.58 -8.28 -12.39
N ALA A 95 46.63 -9.07 -12.62
CA ALA A 95 47.59 -8.87 -13.70
C ALA A 95 46.96 -9.28 -15.04
#